data_AF-A0A968L590-F1
#
_entry.id   AF-A0A968L590-F1
#
_cell.length_a   1.000
_cell.length_b   1.000
_cell.length_c   1.000
_cell.angle_alpha   90.00
_cell.angle_beta   90.00
_cell.angle_gamma   90.00
#
_symmetry.space_group_name_H-M   'P 1'
#
loop_
_entity.id
_entity.type
_entity.pdbx_description
1 polymer ?
#
loop_
_entity_poly.entity_id
_entity_poly.type
_entity_poly.pdbx_seq_one_letter_code
_entity_poly.pdbx_strand_id
1 'polypeptide(L)' 'MAIPPAAPAGARTLVWHLESGGWTEREAGNLVALMHGLRPARSGWSVREIEHLRFLQALVKTGRIGR' A
#
# COMPACT_ATOMS: atom_id res chain seq x y z
N MET A 1 4.55 4.07 -29.27
CA MET A 1 5.31 3.49 -28.15
C MET A 1 4.41 3.54 -26.92
N ALA A 2 3.78 2.42 -26.55
CA ALA A 2 2.93 2.38 -25.37
C ALA A 2 3.82 2.48 -24.13
N ILE A 3 3.60 3.50 -23.29
CA ILE A 3 4.27 3.58 -21.99
C ILE A 3 3.77 2.38 -21.19
N PRO A 4 4.64 1.45 -20.76
CA PRO A 4 4.20 0.33 -19.94
C PRO A 4 3.54 0.92 -18.68
N PRO A 5 2.39 0.39 -18.22
CA PRO A 5 1.78 0.87 -16.98
C PRO A 5 2.85 0.79 -15.90
N ALA A 6 3.20 1.95 -15.31
CA ALA A 6 4.20 2.02 -14.26
C ALA A 6 3.85 0.94 -13.23
N ALA A 7 4.79 0.01 -12.98
CA ALA A 7 4.61 -1.00 -11.96
C ALA A 7 4.13 -0.28 -10.69
N PRO A 8 3.03 -0.72 -10.05
CA PRO A 8 2.45 0.02 -8.94
C PRO A 8 3.56 0.18 -7.90
N ALA A 9 3.96 1.43 -7.66
CA ALA A 9 5.05 1.75 -6.76
C ALA A 9 4.85 0.99 -5.43
N GLY A 10 5.93 0.42 -4.91
CA GLY A 10 5.89 -0.27 -3.62
C GLY A 10 5.31 0.68 -2.57
N ALA A 11 4.58 0.14 -1.58
CA ALA A 11 3.98 0.97 -0.53
C ALA A 11 5.05 1.86 0.14
N ARG A 12 6.28 1.33 0.28
CA ARG A 12 7.46 2.06 0.74
C ARG A 12 7.76 3.34 -0.05
N THR A 13 7.76 3.27 -1.38
CA THR A 13 8.07 4.41 -2.25
C THR A 13 6.99 5.49 -2.13
N LEU A 14 5.72 5.10 -2.05
CA LEU A 14 4.60 6.03 -1.90
C LEU A 14 4.62 6.71 -0.52
N VAL A 15 4.88 5.94 0.55
CA VAL A 15 5.00 6.50 1.91
C VAL A 15 6.17 7.48 1.96
N TRP A 16 7.33 7.11 1.42
CA TRP A 16 8.51 8.00 1.40
C TRP A 16 8.26 9.32 0.66
N HIS A 17 7.53 9.29 -0.46
CA HIS A 17 7.16 10.51 -1.19
C HIS A 17 6.24 11.42 -0.36
N LEU A 18 5.29 10.86 0.39
CA LEU A 18 4.41 11.63 1.27
C LEU A 18 5.17 12.20 2.47
N GLU A 19 6.04 11.41 3.10
CA GLU A 19 6.91 11.88 4.19
C GLU A 19 7.82 13.03 3.74
N SER A 20 8.38 12.93 2.53
CA SER A 20 9.17 14.01 1.93
C SER A 20 8.34 15.28 1.69
N GLY A 21 7.02 15.15 1.55
CA GLY A 21 6.06 16.25 1.49
C GLY A 21 5.58 16.76 2.85
N GLY A 22 6.16 16.29 3.95
CA GLY A 22 5.85 16.74 5.32
C GLY A 22 4.74 15.95 6.02
N TRP A 23 4.27 14.85 5.45
CA TRP A 23 3.29 13.98 6.11
C TRP A 23 3.97 13.10 7.16
N THR A 24 3.27 12.80 8.25
CA THR A 24 3.77 11.81 9.22
C THR A 24 3.64 10.40 8.65
N GLU A 25 4.48 9.46 9.11
CA GLU A 25 4.42 8.04 8.72
C GLU A 25 3.00 7.47 8.83
N ARG A 26 2.27 7.83 9.90
CA ARG A 26 0.90 7.34 10.15
C ARG A 26 -0.11 7.85 9.13
N GLU A 27 -0.02 9.13 8.78
CA GLU A 27 -0.91 9.75 7.80
C GLU A 27 -0.57 9.26 6.38
N ALA A 28 0.71 9.22 6.04
CA ALA A 28 1.22 8.67 4.80
C ALA A 28 0.80 7.21 4.62
N GLY A 29 0.95 6.39 5.67
CA GLY A 29 0.52 5.01 5.69
C GLY A 29 -0.98 4.84 5.49
N ASN A 30 -1.82 5.64 6.15
CA ASN A 30 -3.27 5.61 5.95
C ASN A 30 -3.68 5.99 4.52
N LEU A 31 -3.03 6.99 3.92
CA LEU A 31 -3.29 7.37 2.53
C LEU A 31 -2.90 6.26 1.56
N VAL A 32 -1.70 5.69 1.72
CA VAL A 32 -1.22 4.59 0.86
C VAL A 32 -2.09 3.35 1.04
N ALA A 33 -2.54 3.04 2.26
CA ALA A 33 -3.47 1.97 2.53
C ALA A 33 -4.82 2.19 1.81
N LEU A 34 -5.37 3.41 1.84
CA LEU A 34 -6.59 3.78 1.15
C LEU A 34 -6.48 3.61 -0.38
N MET A 35 -5.34 3.97 -0.97
CA MET A 35 -5.05 3.74 -2.40
C MET A 35 -5.06 2.25 -2.78
N HIS A 36 -4.81 1.37 -1.82
CA HIS A 36 -4.86 -0.09 -1.98
C HIS A 36 -6.19 -0.70 -1.53
N GLY A 37 -7.22 0.11 -1.26
CA GLY A 37 -8.55 -0.34 -0.84
C GLY A 37 -8.62 -0.83 0.61
N LEU A 38 -7.60 -0.54 1.43
CA LEU A 38 -7.63 -0.80 2.86
C LEU A 38 -8.28 0.39 3.57
N ARG A 39 -9.06 0.12 4.62
CA ARG A 39 -9.63 1.20 5.44
C ARG A 39 -8.53 1.85 6.29
N PRO A 40 -8.59 3.18 6.55
CA PRO A 40 -7.65 3.83 7.45
C PRO A 40 -7.70 3.21 8.85
N ALA A 41 -6.52 3.01 9.46
CA ALA A 41 -6.40 2.55 10.83
C ALA A 41 -6.24 3.75 11.78
N ARG A 42 -6.81 3.65 12.99
CA ARG A 42 -6.72 4.72 14.01
C ARG A 42 -5.28 5.01 14.43
N SER A 43 -4.42 4.00 14.41
CA SER A 43 -2.98 4.10 14.68
C SER A 43 -2.14 4.51 13.47
N GLY A 44 -2.73 4.59 12.27
CA GLY A 44 -2.00 4.55 11.02
C GLY A 44 -1.62 3.13 10.62
N TRP A 45 -1.30 2.96 9.34
CA TRP A 45 -0.73 1.72 8.82
C TRP A 45 0.77 1.89 8.63
N SER A 46 1.57 0.90 9.02
CA SER A 46 2.98 0.84 8.64
C SER A 46 3.13 0.31 7.20
N VAL A 47 4.25 0.65 6.55
CA VAL A 47 4.60 0.12 5.23
C VAL A 47 4.55 -1.41 5.22
N ARG A 48 5.06 -2.05 6.28
CA ARG A 48 5.13 -3.50 6.40
C ARG A 48 3.74 -4.13 6.45
N GLU A 49 2.80 -3.54 7.20
CA GLU A 49 1.42 -4.04 7.28
C GLU A 49 0.69 -3.90 5.93
N ILE A 50 0.89 -2.77 5.25
CA ILE A 50 0.30 -2.54 3.92
C ILE A 50 0.81 -3.58 2.93
N GLU A 51 2.12 -3.80 2.86
CA GLU A 51 2.73 -4.79 1.97
C GLU A 51 2.28 -6.20 2.30
N HIS A 52 2.19 -6.55 3.59
CA HIS A 52 1.70 -7.85 4.02
C HIS A 52 0.24 -8.09 3.59
N LEU A 53 -0.65 -7.11 3.78
CA LEU A 53 -2.04 -7.20 3.35
C LEU A 53 -2.17 -7.25 1.83
N ARG A 54 -1.36 -6.49 1.09
CA ARG A 54 -1.29 -6.57 -0.37
C ARG A 54 -0.87 -7.96 -0.84
N PHE A 55 0.11 -8.56 -0.17
CA PHE A 55 0.55 -9.92 -0.45
C PHE A 55 -0.58 -10.93 -0.19
N LEU A 56 -1.26 -10.84 0.96
CA LEU A 56 -2.41 -11.69 1.26
C LEU A 56 -3.54 -11.52 0.24
N GLN A 57 -3.88 -10.29 -0.15
CA GLN A 57 -4.86 -10.03 -1.19
C GLN A 57 -4.45 -10.66 -2.53
N ALA A 58 -3.17 -10.61 -2.90
CA ALA A 58 -2.67 -11.24 -4.12
C ALA A 58 -2.78 -12.78 -4.04
N LEU A 59 -2.49 -13.39 -2.88
CA LEU A 59 -2.66 -14.83 -2.68
C LEU A 59 -4.12 -15.26 -2.78
N VAL A 60 -5.05 -14.50 -2.20
CA VAL A 60 -6.49 -14.75 -2.32
C VAL A 60 -6.96 -14.59 -3.76
N LYS A 61 -6.55 -13.51 -4.45
CA LYS A 61 -6.90 -13.26 -5.86
C LYS A 61 -6.37 -14.33 -6.82
N THR A 62 -5.20 -14.90 -6.51
CA THR A 62 -4.60 -15.98 -7.31
C THR A 62 -5.11 -17.37 -6.93
N GLY A 63 -6.07 -17.47 -6.00
CA GLY A 63 -6.65 -18.73 -5.56
C GLY A 63 -5.68 -19.63 -4.77
N ARG A 64 -4.53 -19.09 -4.32
CA ARG A 64 -3.54 -19.81 -3.52
C ARG A 64 -3.95 -19.95 -2.05
N ILE A 65 -4.83 -19.07 -1.59
CA ILE A 65 -5.48 -19.16 -0.28
C ILE A 65 -6.98 -19.19 -0.55
N GLY A 66 -7.59 -20.35 -0.31
CA GLY A 66 -9.03 -20.59 -0.35
C GLY A 66 -9.67 -20.36 1.02
N ARG A 67 -10.94 -19.96 0.98
CA ARG A 67 -11.81 -19.73 2.15
C ARG A 67 -12.03 -21.00 2.95
#